data_AF-A0A1C4U152-F1
#
_entry.id   AF-A0A1C4U152-F1
#
_cell.length_a   1.000
_cell.length_b   1.000
_cell.length_c   1.000
_cell.angle_alpha   90.00
_cell.angle_beta   90.00
_cell.angle_gamma   90.00
#
_symmetry.space_group_name_H-M   'P 1'
#
loop_
_entity.id
_entity.type
_entity.pdbx_description
1 polymer ?
#
loop_
_entity_poly.entity_id
_entity_poly.type
_entity_poly.pdbx_seq_one_letter_code
_entity_poly.pdbx_strand_id
1 'polypeptide(L)'
;MVAETNRAPFDLPEAESELVAGFQTEYSSLKFALFMLSEYVAMVSMSAVTTTLFLGGWRAPWPITLWAGANSGWWPMLWFFGKVILLVFVFVWLRGTLPRLRYDQFMRFGWKVLLPISLVWILVLSGLRSIEGWETRDRLFATFIGAGVLLLATLFWPTKKKEPKPTLQEQVNSRPHGSFPLPPLDLQVPPSPRTRRVVAEREPANVVAGSDPREV
;
A
#
# COMPACT_ATOMS: atom_id res chain seq x y z
N MET A 1 -2.78 -7.48 9.83
CA MET A 1 -2.00 -8.74 9.71
C MET A 1 -0.56 -8.45 9.31
N VAL A 2 -0.29 -8.04 8.07
CA VAL A 2 1.09 -7.87 7.57
C VAL A 2 1.87 -6.76 8.30
N ALA A 3 1.20 -5.65 8.59
CA ALA A 3 1.79 -4.53 9.34
C ALA A 3 2.10 -4.88 10.81
N GLU A 4 1.31 -5.75 11.43
CA GLU A 4 1.49 -6.14 12.84
C GLU A 4 2.70 -7.04 13.03
N THR A 5 3.02 -7.86 12.02
CA THR A 5 4.15 -8.78 12.05
C THR A 5 5.49 -8.11 11.73
N ASN A 6 5.52 -6.77 11.57
CA ASN A 6 6.72 -5.98 11.23
C ASN A 6 7.54 -6.60 10.09
N ARG A 7 6.88 -7.13 9.05
CA ARG A 7 7.56 -7.77 7.92
C ARG A 7 7.55 -6.87 6.70
N ALA A 8 8.61 -6.99 5.89
CA ALA A 8 8.72 -6.29 4.61
C ALA A 8 7.42 -6.48 3.79
N PRO A 9 6.76 -5.39 3.35
CA PRO A 9 7.24 -4.01 3.19
C PRO A 9 7.11 -3.07 4.40
N PHE A 10 6.58 -3.52 5.54
CA PHE A 10 6.30 -2.72 6.75
C PHE A 10 7.34 -2.94 7.87
N ASP A 11 8.58 -3.14 7.48
CA ASP A 11 9.68 -3.53 8.36
C ASP A 11 10.41 -2.32 8.94
N LEU A 12 9.69 -1.50 9.69
CA LEU A 12 10.16 -0.19 10.16
C LEU A 12 11.05 -0.27 11.41
N PRO A 13 10.76 -1.13 12.41
CA PRO A 13 11.64 -1.27 13.58
C PRO A 13 13.00 -1.90 13.25
N GLU A 14 13.06 -2.83 12.29
CA GLU A 14 14.32 -3.41 11.80
C GLU A 14 15.11 -2.35 11.00
N ALA A 15 14.43 -1.50 10.23
CA ALA A 15 15.04 -0.47 9.38
C ALA A 15 15.54 0.78 10.12
N GLU A 16 14.86 1.30 11.14
CA GLU A 16 15.42 2.39 11.96
C GLU A 16 16.66 1.93 12.74
N SER A 17 16.72 0.64 13.01
CA SER A 17 17.88 -0.02 13.61
C SER A 17 19.00 -0.31 12.59
N GLU A 18 18.74 -0.32 11.27
CA GLU A 18 19.66 -0.81 10.22
C GLU A 18 20.79 0.17 9.86
N LEU A 19 20.76 1.41 10.36
CA LEU A 19 21.95 2.28 10.37
C LEU A 19 23.05 1.77 11.33
N VAL A 20 22.72 0.90 12.29
CA VAL A 20 23.66 0.23 13.24
C VAL A 20 23.27 -1.25 13.48
N ALA A 21 22.50 -1.88 12.58
CA ALA A 21 22.00 -3.26 12.71
C ALA A 21 21.59 -3.67 14.15
N GLY A 22 20.68 -2.91 14.80
CA GLY A 22 20.35 -2.98 16.24
C GLY A 22 20.26 -4.38 16.86
N PHE A 23 19.09 -5.02 16.86
CA PHE A 23 18.94 -6.32 17.55
C PHE A 23 19.77 -7.45 16.93
N GLN A 24 20.20 -7.30 15.67
CA GLN A 24 21.10 -8.24 14.99
C GLN A 24 22.53 -8.19 15.54
N THR A 25 22.95 -7.06 16.12
CA THR A 25 24.28 -6.88 16.72
C THR A 25 24.24 -6.94 18.26
N GLU A 26 23.10 -6.63 18.87
CA GLU A 26 22.93 -6.62 20.33
C GLU A 26 22.68 -8.01 20.94
N TYR A 27 22.05 -8.93 20.20
CA TYR A 27 21.72 -10.27 20.68
C TYR A 27 22.57 -11.35 20.02
N SER A 28 23.20 -12.21 20.82
CA SER A 28 24.02 -13.32 20.33
C SER A 28 23.27 -14.66 20.34
N SER A 29 23.55 -15.48 19.31
CA SER A 29 23.21 -16.91 19.21
C SER A 29 21.78 -17.26 19.63
N LEU A 30 21.58 -17.98 20.74
CA LEU A 30 20.26 -18.45 21.19
C LEU A 30 19.24 -17.33 21.41
N LYS A 31 19.65 -16.17 21.91
CA LYS A 31 18.72 -15.03 22.12
C LYS A 31 18.25 -14.48 20.78
N PHE A 32 19.15 -14.37 19.81
CA PHE A 32 18.82 -13.99 18.45
C PHE A 32 17.90 -15.03 17.79
N ALA A 33 18.18 -16.32 17.96
CA ALA A 33 17.36 -17.40 17.41
C ALA A 33 15.93 -17.37 17.97
N LEU A 34 15.75 -17.14 19.28
CA LEU A 34 14.42 -17.01 19.90
C LEU A 34 13.66 -15.77 19.40
N PHE A 35 14.37 -14.67 19.16
CA PHE A 35 13.78 -13.46 18.59
C PHE A 35 13.29 -13.70 17.15
N MET A 36 14.13 -14.28 16.28
CA MET A 36 13.72 -14.62 14.91
C MET A 36 12.59 -15.66 14.90
N LEU A 37 12.65 -16.66 15.77
CA LEU A 37 11.60 -17.65 15.92
C LEU A 37 10.26 -17.01 16.29
N SER A 38 10.25 -16.06 17.23
CA SER A 38 9.02 -15.40 17.67
C SER A 38 8.35 -14.62 16.53
N GLU A 39 9.12 -13.97 15.66
CA GLU A 39 8.58 -13.30 14.47
C GLU A 39 7.94 -14.29 13.48
N TYR A 40 8.56 -15.46 13.27
CA TYR A 40 7.97 -16.50 12.41
C TYR A 40 6.72 -17.12 13.04
N VAL A 41 6.73 -17.34 14.36
CA VAL A 41 5.55 -17.81 15.10
C VAL A 41 4.42 -16.79 15.02
N ALA A 42 4.71 -15.49 15.13
CA ALA A 42 3.73 -14.42 14.98
C ALA A 42 3.11 -14.43 13.57
N MET A 43 3.91 -14.63 12.51
CA MET A 43 3.41 -14.74 11.14
C MET A 43 2.44 -15.91 10.96
N VAL A 44 2.81 -17.10 11.46
CA VAL A 44 1.95 -18.30 11.38
C VAL A 44 0.68 -18.10 12.22
N SER A 45 0.79 -17.51 13.41
CA SER A 45 -0.34 -17.26 14.31
C SER A 45 -1.34 -16.27 13.72
N MET A 46 -0.84 -15.18 13.13
CA MET A 46 -1.67 -14.18 12.46
C MET A 46 -2.34 -14.75 11.20
N SER A 47 -1.65 -15.65 10.48
CA SER A 47 -2.23 -16.39 9.35
C SER A 47 -3.33 -17.36 9.81
N ALA A 48 -3.13 -18.03 10.95
CA ALA A 48 -4.13 -18.91 11.55
C ALA A 48 -5.39 -18.12 11.97
N VAL A 49 -5.24 -16.99 12.68
CA VAL A 49 -6.35 -16.10 13.06
C VAL A 49 -7.09 -15.55 11.85
N THR A 50 -6.36 -15.17 10.80
CA THR A 50 -6.98 -14.68 9.57
C THR A 50 -7.74 -15.79 8.84
N THR A 51 -7.21 -17.01 8.84
CA THR A 51 -7.87 -18.18 8.27
C THR A 51 -9.17 -18.50 8.99
N THR A 52 -9.19 -18.45 10.33
CA THR A 52 -10.39 -18.73 11.11
C THR A 52 -11.46 -17.65 10.95
N LEU A 53 -11.08 -16.37 11.00
CA LEU A 53 -12.03 -15.26 10.98
C LEU A 53 -12.56 -14.94 9.58
N PHE A 54 -11.71 -15.01 8.55
CA PHE A 54 -12.05 -14.51 7.21
C PHE A 54 -12.16 -15.60 6.14
N LEU A 55 -11.35 -16.67 6.21
CA LEU A 55 -11.35 -17.73 5.19
C LEU A 55 -12.20 -18.96 5.58
N GLY A 56 -13.10 -18.83 6.55
CA GLY A 56 -14.02 -19.91 6.94
C GLY A 56 -13.35 -21.09 7.65
N GLY A 57 -12.14 -20.90 8.19
CA GLY A 57 -11.41 -21.86 9.02
C GLY A 57 -11.23 -23.23 8.36
N TRP A 58 -11.83 -24.24 8.98
CA TRP A 58 -11.77 -25.67 8.64
C TRP A 58 -12.63 -26.08 7.44
N ARG A 59 -13.54 -25.22 6.98
CA ARG A 59 -14.44 -25.56 5.85
C ARG A 59 -13.67 -25.59 4.53
N ALA A 60 -14.01 -26.50 3.63
CA ALA A 60 -13.46 -26.48 2.27
C ALA A 60 -13.71 -25.12 1.58
N PRO A 61 -12.81 -24.66 0.69
CA PRO A 61 -13.08 -23.49 -0.14
C PRO A 61 -14.18 -23.81 -1.16
N TRP A 62 -15.00 -22.82 -1.48
CA TRP A 62 -15.98 -22.92 -2.58
C TRP A 62 -15.22 -23.12 -3.90
N PRO A 63 -15.57 -24.07 -4.80
CA PRO A 63 -16.79 -24.89 -4.89
C PRO A 63 -16.67 -26.34 -4.33
N ILE A 64 -15.52 -26.74 -3.79
CA ILE A 64 -15.24 -28.12 -3.31
C ILE A 64 -16.14 -28.50 -2.12
N THR A 65 -16.71 -27.50 -1.44
CA THR A 65 -17.75 -27.66 -0.41
C THR A 65 -18.98 -28.45 -0.84
N LEU A 66 -19.26 -28.53 -2.15
CA LEU A 66 -20.41 -29.25 -2.68
C LEU A 66 -20.25 -30.77 -2.59
N TRP A 67 -19.01 -31.26 -2.44
CA TRP A 67 -18.76 -32.68 -2.24
C TRP A 67 -19.06 -33.07 -0.78
N ALA A 68 -19.99 -34.01 -0.58
CA ALA A 68 -20.49 -34.40 0.74
C ALA A 68 -19.38 -34.87 1.72
N GLY A 69 -18.28 -35.42 1.19
CA GLY A 69 -17.14 -35.87 2.00
C GLY A 69 -16.11 -34.79 2.35
N ALA A 70 -16.15 -33.61 1.71
CA ALA A 70 -15.07 -32.61 1.79
C ALA A 70 -14.85 -32.00 3.17
N ASN A 71 -15.84 -32.05 4.06
CA ASN A 71 -15.77 -31.54 5.43
C ASN A 71 -15.82 -32.65 6.49
N SER A 72 -15.65 -33.91 6.09
CA SER A 72 -15.73 -35.07 6.99
C SER A 72 -14.34 -35.68 7.24
N GLY A 73 -14.12 -36.27 8.42
CA GLY A 73 -12.86 -36.92 8.78
C GLY A 73 -11.68 -35.95 8.92
N TRP A 74 -10.55 -36.28 8.29
CA TRP A 74 -9.28 -35.53 8.38
C TRP A 74 -9.19 -34.35 7.38
N TRP A 75 -10.11 -34.25 6.43
CA TRP A 75 -10.12 -33.20 5.40
C TRP A 75 -10.16 -31.77 5.94
N PRO A 76 -10.92 -31.44 6.99
CA PRO A 76 -10.95 -30.07 7.52
C PRO A 76 -9.61 -29.59 8.07
N MET A 77 -8.81 -30.49 8.63
CA MET A 77 -7.47 -30.16 9.12
C MET A 77 -6.55 -29.80 7.96
N LEU A 78 -6.61 -30.58 6.87
CA LEU A 78 -5.87 -30.30 5.64
C LEU A 78 -6.29 -28.96 5.02
N TRP A 79 -7.59 -28.63 5.01
CA TRP A 79 -8.07 -27.34 4.51
C TRP A 79 -7.56 -26.18 5.35
N PHE A 80 -7.55 -26.34 6.68
CA PHE A 80 -7.04 -25.32 7.57
C PHE A 80 -5.54 -25.07 7.35
N PHE A 81 -4.71 -26.11 7.41
CA PHE A 81 -3.26 -25.97 7.19
C PHE A 81 -2.94 -25.50 5.77
N GLY A 82 -3.66 -25.97 4.76
CA GLY A 82 -3.50 -25.54 3.37
C GLY A 82 -3.73 -24.02 3.23
N LYS A 83 -4.76 -23.48 3.87
CA LYS A 83 -5.02 -22.02 3.87
C LYS A 83 -3.96 -21.24 4.65
N VAL A 84 -3.50 -21.77 5.79
CA VAL A 84 -2.42 -21.13 6.56
C VAL A 84 -1.13 -21.08 5.73
N ILE A 85 -0.75 -22.19 5.09
CA ILE A 85 0.42 -22.25 4.20
C ILE A 85 0.25 -21.29 3.03
N LEU A 86 -0.94 -21.19 2.44
CA LEU A 86 -1.23 -20.22 1.38
C LEU A 86 -1.02 -18.78 1.87
N LEU A 87 -1.52 -18.42 3.06
CA LEU A 87 -1.29 -17.08 3.61
C LEU A 87 0.19 -16.81 3.90
N VAL A 88 0.92 -17.79 4.44
CA VAL A 88 2.38 -17.69 4.63
C VAL A 88 3.09 -17.52 3.28
N PHE A 89 2.65 -18.23 2.23
CA PHE A 89 3.15 -18.03 0.88
C PHE A 89 2.88 -16.60 0.39
N VAL A 90 1.70 -16.03 0.65
CA VAL A 90 1.40 -14.63 0.34
C VAL A 90 2.35 -13.68 1.09
N PHE A 91 2.70 -13.94 2.35
CA PHE A 91 3.71 -13.15 3.06
C PHE A 91 5.07 -13.16 2.37
N VAL A 92 5.54 -14.34 1.95
CA VAL A 92 6.82 -14.47 1.21
C VAL A 92 6.73 -13.77 -0.14
N TRP A 93 5.58 -13.88 -0.83
CA TRP A 93 5.36 -13.25 -2.12
C TRP A 93 5.30 -11.72 -2.03
N LEU A 94 4.62 -11.16 -1.03
CA LEU A 94 4.57 -9.72 -0.78
C LEU A 94 5.97 -9.17 -0.47
N ARG A 95 6.78 -9.91 0.29
CA ARG A 95 8.18 -9.56 0.54
C ARG A 95 9.01 -9.47 -0.74
N GLY A 96 8.75 -10.34 -1.70
CA GLY A 96 9.47 -10.37 -2.98
C GLY A 96 8.98 -9.35 -4.02
N THR A 97 7.75 -8.85 -3.90
CA THR A 97 7.10 -8.02 -4.94
C THR A 97 7.02 -6.53 -4.60
N LEU A 98 6.88 -6.18 -3.32
CA LEU A 98 6.64 -4.79 -2.93
C LEU A 98 7.92 -4.07 -2.54
N PRO A 99 8.13 -2.81 -3.01
CA PRO A 99 9.19 -1.96 -2.48
C PRO A 99 8.90 -1.62 -1.02
N ARG A 100 9.96 -1.42 -0.23
CA ARG A 100 9.85 -1.03 1.18
C ARG A 100 9.15 0.32 1.32
N LEU A 101 8.30 0.47 2.33
CA LEU A 101 7.57 1.71 2.61
C LEU A 101 8.23 2.49 3.75
N ARG A 102 8.21 3.81 3.67
CA ARG A 102 8.73 4.69 4.75
C ARG A 102 7.75 4.77 5.93
N TYR A 103 8.27 4.97 7.14
CA TYR A 103 7.50 5.14 8.37
C TYR A 103 6.36 6.16 8.21
N ASP A 104 6.67 7.36 7.73
CA ASP A 104 5.70 8.43 7.54
C ASP A 104 4.57 8.06 6.57
N GLN A 105 4.88 7.30 5.53
CA GLN A 105 3.90 6.86 4.53
C GLN A 105 2.99 5.78 5.13
N PHE A 106 3.56 4.84 5.86
CA PHE A 106 2.82 3.80 6.57
C PHE A 106 1.89 4.38 7.63
N MET A 107 2.39 5.28 8.49
CA MET A 107 1.57 5.92 9.53
C MET A 107 0.45 6.76 8.93
N ARG A 108 0.72 7.49 7.84
CA ARG A 108 -0.32 8.20 7.10
C ARG A 108 -1.37 7.25 6.53
N PHE A 109 -0.97 6.10 5.98
CA PHE A 109 -1.90 5.10 5.46
C PHE A 109 -2.75 4.47 6.56
N GLY A 110 -2.14 4.05 7.67
CA GLY A 110 -2.85 3.51 8.83
C GLY A 110 -3.88 4.47 9.41
N TRP A 111 -3.44 5.69 9.74
CA TRP A 111 -4.27 6.67 10.44
C TRP A 111 -5.27 7.40 9.56
N LYS A 112 -4.91 7.76 8.32
CA LYS A 112 -5.78 8.56 7.45
C LYS A 112 -6.62 7.76 6.46
N VAL A 113 -6.26 6.48 6.23
CA VAL A 113 -6.95 5.64 5.24
C VAL A 113 -7.60 4.44 5.92
N LEU A 114 -6.82 3.58 6.59
CA LEU A 114 -7.36 2.34 7.15
C LEU A 114 -8.36 2.56 8.29
N LEU A 115 -8.08 3.47 9.21
CA LEU A 115 -8.94 3.72 10.37
C LEU A 115 -10.30 4.34 9.97
N PRO A 116 -10.39 5.39 9.13
CA PRO A 116 -11.69 5.89 8.67
C PRO A 116 -12.48 4.84 7.89
N ILE A 117 -11.82 4.06 7.02
CA ILE A 117 -12.47 3.02 6.24
C ILE A 117 -13.05 1.93 7.14
N SER A 118 -12.31 1.47 8.16
CA SER A 118 -12.81 0.43 9.07
C SER A 118 -14.01 0.91 9.88
N LEU A 119 -14.02 2.16 10.34
CA LEU A 119 -15.16 2.76 11.04
C LEU A 119 -16.40 2.84 10.14
N VAL A 120 -16.24 3.31 8.90
CA VAL A 120 -17.34 3.35 7.92
C VAL A 120 -17.87 1.94 7.65
N TRP A 121 -16.99 0.95 7.50
CA TRP A 121 -17.40 -0.43 7.25
C TRP A 121 -18.19 -1.03 8.42
N ILE A 122 -17.78 -0.77 9.66
CA ILE A 122 -18.52 -1.21 10.86
C ILE A 122 -19.90 -0.56 10.91
N LEU A 123 -20.00 0.74 10.64
CA LEU A 123 -21.28 1.44 10.62
C LEU A 123 -22.22 0.88 9.53
N VAL A 124 -21.68 0.60 8.34
CA VAL A 124 -22.43 -0.01 7.24
C VAL A 124 -22.93 -1.40 7.61
N LEU A 125 -22.06 -2.26 8.16
CA LEU A 125 -22.44 -3.60 8.60
C LEU A 125 -23.47 -3.57 9.73
N SER A 126 -23.32 -2.66 10.68
CA SER A 126 -24.27 -2.45 11.78
C SER A 126 -25.64 -2.00 11.25
N GLY A 127 -25.65 -1.03 10.33
CA GLY A 127 -26.88 -0.57 9.68
C GLY A 127 -27.57 -1.68 8.88
N LEU A 128 -26.81 -2.45 8.09
CA LEU A 128 -27.30 -3.62 7.35
C LEU A 128 -27.93 -4.67 8.27
N ARG A 129 -27.31 -4.94 9.42
CA ARG A 129 -27.86 -5.86 10.42
C ARG A 129 -29.12 -5.32 11.09
N SER A 130 -29.22 -4.02 11.32
CA SER A 130 -30.41 -3.42 11.95
C SER A 130 -31.67 -3.54 11.09
N ILE A 131 -31.54 -3.64 9.77
CA ILE A 131 -32.66 -3.76 8.82
C ILE A 131 -32.99 -5.22 8.45
N GLU A 132 -32.36 -6.20 9.09
CA GLU A 132 -32.54 -7.65 8.86
C GLU A 132 -33.95 -8.16 9.22
N GLY A 133 -34.83 -7.32 9.77
CA GLY A 133 -36.24 -7.61 10.02
C GLY A 133 -37.21 -7.08 8.96
N TRP A 134 -36.78 -6.22 8.04
CA TRP A 134 -37.69 -5.51 7.11
C TRP A 134 -38.14 -6.39 5.95
N GLU A 135 -39.08 -5.94 5.10
CA GLU A 135 -39.41 -6.68 3.89
C GLU A 135 -38.23 -6.66 2.89
N THR A 136 -37.98 -7.74 2.14
CA THR A 136 -36.80 -7.87 1.26
C THR A 136 -36.68 -6.71 0.27
N ARG A 137 -37.82 -6.20 -0.22
CA ARG A 137 -37.89 -5.04 -1.11
C ARG A 137 -37.38 -3.77 -0.43
N ASP A 138 -37.84 -3.50 0.80
CA ASP A 138 -37.49 -2.28 1.54
C ASP A 138 -36.04 -2.32 2.06
N ARG A 139 -35.53 -3.52 2.36
CA ARG A 139 -34.09 -3.73 2.61
C ARG A 139 -33.26 -3.36 1.40
N LEU A 140 -33.60 -3.89 0.22
CA LEU A 140 -32.87 -3.59 -1.00
C LEU A 140 -32.88 -2.10 -1.29
N PHE A 141 -34.02 -1.43 -1.16
CA PHE A 141 -34.07 0.02 -1.34
C PHE A 141 -33.21 0.77 -0.33
N ALA A 142 -33.26 0.43 0.97
CA ALA A 142 -32.43 1.06 1.99
C ALA A 142 -30.93 0.85 1.77
N THR A 143 -30.51 -0.34 1.31
CA THR A 143 -29.10 -0.63 1.01
C THR A 143 -28.61 0.09 -0.23
N PHE A 144 -29.41 0.16 -1.30
CA PHE A 144 -29.06 0.93 -2.50
C PHE A 144 -28.98 2.43 -2.22
N ILE A 145 -29.89 2.98 -1.42
CA ILE A 145 -29.86 4.39 -0.99
C ILE A 145 -28.61 4.65 -0.14
N GLY A 146 -28.33 3.81 0.87
CA GLY A 146 -27.14 3.92 1.70
C GLY A 146 -25.84 3.83 0.91
N ALA A 147 -25.75 2.89 -0.04
CA ALA A 147 -24.61 2.76 -0.94
C ALA A 147 -24.48 3.98 -1.88
N GLY A 148 -25.59 4.52 -2.39
CA GLY A 148 -25.61 5.73 -3.21
C GLY A 148 -25.15 6.98 -2.45
N VAL A 149 -25.56 7.14 -1.20
CA VAL A 149 -25.10 8.25 -0.33
C VAL A 149 -23.62 8.12 -0.02
N LEU A 150 -23.13 6.92 0.27
CA LEU A 150 -21.69 6.66 0.45
C LEU A 150 -20.89 6.96 -0.81
N LEU A 151 -21.39 6.57 -1.98
CA LEU A 151 -20.75 6.82 -3.27
C LEU A 151 -20.75 8.33 -3.60
N LEU A 152 -21.83 9.05 -3.31
CA LEU A 152 -21.87 10.51 -3.41
C LEU A 152 -20.88 11.16 -2.45
N ALA A 153 -20.81 10.68 -1.21
CA ALA A 153 -19.88 11.20 -0.22
C ALA A 153 -18.40 10.98 -0.61
N THR A 154 -18.07 9.87 -1.27
CA THR A 154 -16.71 9.64 -1.80
C THR A 154 -16.43 10.48 -3.05
N LEU A 155 -17.43 10.70 -3.90
CA LEU A 155 -17.29 11.49 -5.14
C LEU A 155 -17.16 13.00 -4.86
N PHE A 156 -17.86 13.49 -3.85
CA PHE A 156 -17.77 14.87 -3.36
C PHE A 156 -16.75 15.05 -2.23
N TRP A 157 -15.94 14.03 -1.93
CA TRP A 157 -14.89 14.17 -0.93
C TRP A 157 -13.92 15.27 -1.40
N PRO A 158 -13.76 16.36 -0.65
CA PRO A 158 -12.95 17.49 -1.07
C PRO A 158 -11.51 17.01 -1.19
N THR A 159 -11.11 16.69 -2.42
CA THR A 159 -9.75 16.36 -2.75
C THR A 159 -8.99 17.65 -2.53
N LYS A 160 -8.23 17.73 -1.41
CA LYS A 160 -7.35 18.88 -1.13
C LYS A 160 -6.55 19.16 -2.40
N LYS A 161 -6.89 20.23 -3.11
CA LYS A 161 -6.10 20.72 -4.25
C LYS A 161 -4.70 20.95 -3.71
N LYS A 162 -3.69 20.32 -4.31
CA LYS A 162 -2.29 20.64 -4.01
C LYS A 162 -2.14 22.13 -4.27
N GLU A 163 -1.79 22.89 -3.24
CA GLU A 163 -1.48 24.30 -3.44
C GLU A 163 -0.33 24.40 -4.44
N PRO A 164 -0.49 25.21 -5.51
CA PRO A 164 0.61 25.44 -6.43
C PRO A 164 1.76 26.05 -5.63
N LYS A 165 2.97 25.52 -5.81
CA LYS A 165 4.15 26.11 -5.17
C LYS A 165 4.28 27.55 -5.68
N PRO A 166 4.46 28.55 -4.78
CA PRO A 166 4.52 29.95 -5.17
C PRO A 166 5.65 30.19 -6.18
N THR A 167 5.41 31.09 -7.13
CA THR A 167 6.39 31.48 -8.16
C THR A 167 7.66 32.10 -7.56
N LEU A 168 8.78 32.04 -8.27
CA LEU A 168 10.08 32.53 -7.78
C LEU A 168 10.04 33.99 -7.29
N GLN A 169 9.38 34.87 -8.03
CA GLN A 169 9.17 36.27 -7.63
C GLN A 169 8.36 36.38 -6.33
N GLU A 170 7.36 35.53 -6.14
CA GLU A 170 6.49 35.54 -4.98
C GLU A 170 7.23 35.06 -3.72
N GLN A 171 8.09 34.05 -3.85
CA GLN A 171 8.99 33.59 -2.79
C GLN A 171 10.08 34.60 -2.41
N VAL A 172 10.42 35.52 -3.31
CA VAL A 172 11.38 36.62 -3.06
C VAL A 172 10.67 37.79 -2.37
N ASN A 173 9.45 38.12 -2.79
CA ASN A 173 8.66 39.20 -2.23
C ASN A 173 8.08 38.86 -0.84
N SER A 174 7.83 37.58 -0.55
CA SER A 174 7.33 37.11 0.75
C SER A 174 8.41 36.97 1.82
N ARG A 175 9.66 37.40 1.55
CA ARG A 175 10.78 37.23 2.48
C ARG A 175 10.73 38.29 3.59
N PRO A 176 10.99 37.92 4.86
CA PRO A 176 11.19 38.88 5.92
C PRO A 176 12.35 39.83 5.57
N HIS A 177 12.16 41.14 5.80
CA HIS A 177 13.19 42.13 5.53
C HIS A 177 14.49 41.80 6.29
N GLY A 178 15.62 41.70 5.58
CA GLY A 178 16.93 41.37 6.15
C GLY A 178 17.39 39.92 5.98
N SER A 179 16.61 39.04 5.34
CA SER A 179 17.05 37.67 5.05
C SER A 179 18.19 37.64 4.00
N PHE A 180 19.22 36.83 4.25
CA PHE A 180 20.33 36.61 3.31
C PHE A 180 19.83 36.07 1.95
N PRO A 181 20.42 36.47 0.81
CA PRO A 181 20.03 35.96 -0.50
C PRO A 181 20.47 34.49 -0.64
N LEU A 182 19.58 33.58 -0.26
CA LEU A 182 19.72 32.17 -0.58
C LEU A 182 19.35 31.95 -2.05
N PRO A 183 20.13 31.15 -2.80
CA PRO A 183 19.74 30.71 -4.13
C PRO A 183 18.36 30.05 -4.08
N PRO A 184 17.51 30.24 -5.10
CA PRO A 184 16.21 29.60 -5.15
C PRO A 184 16.37 28.08 -5.05
N LEU A 185 15.53 27.44 -4.21
CA LEU A 185 15.59 26.00 -3.94
C LEU A 185 15.31 25.14 -5.20
N ASP A 186 14.76 25.75 -6.24
CA ASP A 186 14.50 25.14 -7.55
C ASP A 186 15.51 25.64 -8.60
N LEU A 187 16.80 25.44 -8.31
CA LEU A 187 17.85 25.54 -9.32
C LEU A 187 17.63 24.42 -10.32
N GLN A 188 17.06 24.74 -11.49
CA GLN A 188 17.10 23.86 -12.65
C GLN A 188 18.57 23.67 -13.01
N VAL A 189 19.15 22.56 -12.56
CA VAL A 189 20.53 22.21 -12.88
C VAL A 189 20.61 22.11 -14.40
N PRO A 190 21.46 22.90 -15.06
CA PRO A 190 21.62 22.78 -16.50
C PRO A 190 21.98 21.33 -16.83
N PRO A 191 21.37 20.74 -17.88
CA PRO A 191 21.57 19.33 -18.18
C PRO A 191 23.05 19.05 -18.35
N SER A 192 23.54 18.01 -17.67
CA SER A 192 24.95 17.63 -17.72
C SER A 192 25.39 17.40 -19.17
N PRO A 193 26.68 17.62 -19.51
CA PRO A 193 27.18 17.38 -20.87
C PRO A 193 26.89 15.96 -21.39
N ARG A 194 26.81 14.97 -20.48
CA ARG A 194 26.41 13.59 -20.79
C ARG A 194 24.94 13.49 -21.18
N THR A 195 24.04 14.16 -20.46
CA THR A 195 22.61 14.18 -20.77
C THR A 195 22.34 14.86 -22.13
N ARG A 196 23.09 15.93 -22.47
CA ARG A 196 23.02 16.59 -23.78
C ARG A 196 23.41 15.65 -24.94
N ARG A 197 24.45 14.82 -24.78
CA ARG A 197 24.86 13.83 -25.80
C ARG A 197 23.76 12.80 -26.08
N VAL A 198 23.10 12.28 -25.04
CA VAL A 198 22.03 11.28 -25.18
C VAL A 198 20.79 11.87 -25.88
N VAL A 199 20.48 13.14 -25.65
CA VAL A 199 19.37 13.82 -26.33
C VAL A 199 19.73 14.12 -27.79
N ALA A 200 20.95 14.59 -28.06
CA ALA A 200 21.44 14.85 -29.41
C ALA A 200 21.52 13.57 -30.27
N GLU A 201 21.84 12.42 -29.66
CA GLU A 201 21.85 11.12 -30.34
C GLU A 201 20.45 10.58 -30.65
N ARG A 202 19.42 11.08 -29.95
CA ARG A 202 18.01 10.69 -30.14
C ARG A 202 17.24 11.59 -31.08
N GLU A 203 17.75 12.77 -31.42
CA GLU A 203 17.19 13.56 -32.51
C GLU A 203 17.61 12.92 -33.84
N PRO A 204 16.67 12.43 -34.67
CA PRO A 204 17.03 11.99 -36.00
C PRO A 204 17.59 13.21 -36.75
N ALA A 205 18.84 13.12 -37.18
CA ALA A 205 19.47 14.16 -37.99
C ALA A 205 18.64 14.34 -39.27
N ASN A 206 17.78 15.36 -39.29
CA ASN A 206 17.14 15.80 -40.52
C ASN A 206 18.22 16.41 -41.40
N VAL A 207 18.87 15.56 -42.20
CA VAL A 207 19.72 15.98 -43.30
C VAL A 207 18.77 16.61 -44.33
N VAL A 208 18.68 17.93 -44.31
CA VAL A 208 18.08 18.68 -45.41
C VAL A 208 18.98 18.45 -46.62
N ALA A 209 18.53 17.57 -47.52
CA ALA A 209 19.18 17.40 -48.81
C ALA A 209 19.11 18.74 -49.55
N GLY A 210 20.25 19.42 -49.66
CA GLY A 210 20.38 20.63 -50.47
C GLY A 210 20.02 20.29 -51.92
N SER A 211 18.90 20.82 -52.39
CA SER A 211 18.67 20.99 -53.81
C SER A 211 19.14 22.40 -54.14
N ASP A 212 20.34 22.49 -54.71
CA ASP A 212 20.82 23.69 -55.36
C ASP A 212 20.64 23.49 -56.88
N PRO A 213 19.64 24.13 -57.50
CA PRO A 213 19.65 24.28 -58.95
C PRO A 213 19.52 25.76 -59.29
N ARG A 214 20.63 26.44 -59.60
CA ARG A 214 20.70 27.60 -60.52
C ARG A 214 22.14 28.10 -60.76
N GLU A 215 22.79 27.48 -61.74
CA GLU A 215 23.51 28.12 -62.86
C GLU A 215 23.14 27.19 -64.05
N VAL A 216 22.35 27.57 -65.06
CA VAL A 216 22.28 28.78 -65.92
C VAL A 216 20.85 29.29 -66.06
#